data_AF-A0A356X6J2-F1
#
_entry.id   AF-A0A356X6J2-F1
#
_cell.length_a   1.000
_cell.length_b   1.000
_cell.length_c   1.000
_cell.angle_alpha   90.00
_cell.angle_beta   90.00
_cell.angle_gamma   90.00
#
_symmetry.space_group_name_H-M   'P 1'
#
loop_
_entity.id
_entity.type
_entity.pdbx_description
1 polymer ?
#
loop_
_entity_poly.entity_id
_entity_poly.type
_entity_poly.pdbx_seq_one_letter_code
_entity_poly.pdbx_strand_id
1 'polypeptide(L)'
;LFLKVSPKIGDLLSRTPLRKIGAKQEESISEEEKTDLEDHVILVGYGPAGRNLAKVFKDTGIPFIVVEMNPKSVNEMRDEGINAVYGDASRSHIMEHAGVHKAKLCVVVINDP
;
A
#
# COMPACT_ATOMS: atom_id res chain seq x y z
N LEU A 1 3.39 -41.67 9.73
CA LEU A 1 2.46 -42.10 10.79
C LEU A 1 1.60 -40.90 11.14
N PHE A 2 0.29 -41.07 11.02
CA PHE A 2 -0.78 -40.08 11.14
C PHE A 2 -0.56 -38.99 12.21
N LEU A 3 -0.96 -37.77 11.89
CA LEU A 3 -1.88 -37.00 12.75
C LEU A 3 -2.59 -35.93 11.89
N LYS A 4 -3.78 -36.29 11.41
CA LYS A 4 -4.85 -35.34 11.05
C LYS A 4 -5.12 -34.48 12.27
N VAL A 5 -4.67 -33.23 12.27
CA VAL A 5 -4.99 -32.27 13.32
C VAL A 5 -6.34 -31.63 12.94
N SER A 6 -7.38 -31.97 13.71
CA SER A 6 -8.76 -31.51 13.52
C SER A 6 -8.88 -29.97 13.54
N PRO A 7 -9.89 -29.38 12.87
CA PRO A 7 -10.14 -27.93 12.82
C PRO A 7 -10.23 -27.23 14.19
N LYS A 8 -10.50 -27.99 15.27
CA LYS A 8 -10.68 -27.46 16.63
C LYS A 8 -9.38 -27.08 17.37
N ILE A 9 -8.21 -27.50 16.90
CA ILE A 9 -6.92 -27.05 17.50
C ILE A 9 -6.52 -25.67 16.97
N GLY A 10 -6.94 -25.35 15.73
CA GLY A 10 -6.78 -24.00 15.18
C GLY A 10 -7.47 -22.95 16.06
N ASP A 11 -8.71 -23.21 16.48
CA ASP A 11 -9.47 -22.29 17.34
C ASP A 11 -8.89 -22.07 18.74
N LEU A 12 -8.18 -23.07 19.29
CA LEU A 12 -7.57 -22.93 20.62
C LEU A 12 -6.26 -22.14 20.56
N LEU A 13 -5.51 -22.22 19.45
CA LEU A 13 -4.35 -21.37 19.20
C LEU A 13 -4.73 -19.90 18.96
N SER A 14 -5.97 -19.63 18.54
CA SER A 14 -6.53 -18.27 18.35
C SER A 14 -6.63 -17.43 19.63
N ARG A 15 -6.48 -18.04 20.82
CA ARG A 15 -6.75 -17.40 22.12
C ARG A 15 -5.52 -17.09 22.97
N THR A 16 -4.32 -17.25 22.42
CA THR A 16 -3.08 -16.91 23.14
C THR A 16 -2.34 -15.75 22.48
N PRO A 17 -1.62 -14.92 23.25
CA PRO A 17 -0.81 -13.82 22.72
C PRO A 17 0.40 -14.28 21.88
N LEU A 18 0.56 -15.59 21.64
CA LEU A 18 1.64 -16.17 20.84
C LEU A 18 1.55 -15.87 19.33
N ARG A 19 0.44 -15.28 18.84
CA ARG A 19 0.33 -14.82 17.44
C ARG A 19 1.38 -13.79 17.04
N LYS A 20 1.98 -13.05 17.99
CA LYS A 20 3.00 -12.03 17.69
C LYS A 20 4.34 -12.57 17.20
N ILE A 21 4.63 -13.87 17.36
CA ILE A 21 5.96 -14.43 17.07
C ILE A 21 6.01 -15.08 15.67
N GLY A 22 4.88 -15.52 15.11
CA GLY A 22 4.84 -16.22 13.82
C GLY A 22 4.16 -15.48 12.65
N ALA A 23 3.43 -14.40 12.92
CA ALA A 23 2.56 -13.73 11.93
C ALA A 23 3.08 -12.38 11.42
N LYS A 24 4.41 -12.15 11.42
CA LYS A 24 4.99 -10.84 11.06
C LYS A 24 5.18 -10.58 9.55
N GLN A 25 4.69 -11.44 8.65
CA GLN A 25 4.88 -11.22 7.20
C GLN A 25 3.62 -11.12 6.35
N GLU A 26 2.41 -11.28 6.91
CA GLU A 26 1.15 -11.05 6.18
C GLU A 26 0.09 -10.46 7.12
N GLU A 27 0.34 -9.27 7.67
CA GLU A 27 -0.65 -8.43 8.37
C GLU A 27 -0.24 -6.99 8.04
N SER A 28 -1.01 -6.13 7.39
CA SER A 28 -2.38 -6.10 6.93
C SER A 28 -2.40 -5.00 5.87
N ILE A 29 -3.04 -5.19 4.71
CA ILE A 29 -3.62 -4.04 4.04
C ILE A 29 -4.60 -3.52 5.08
N SER A 30 -4.24 -2.46 5.80
CA SER A 30 -5.20 -1.74 6.63
C SER A 30 -6.41 -1.52 5.73
N GLU A 31 -7.62 -1.64 6.27
CA GLU A 31 -8.84 -1.13 5.63
C GLU A 31 -8.75 0.41 5.54
N GLU A 32 -7.63 0.94 5.05
CA GLU A 32 -7.49 2.27 4.57
C GLU A 32 -8.46 2.38 3.41
N GLU A 33 -9.50 3.16 3.70
CA GLU A 33 -10.56 3.55 2.80
C GLU A 33 -9.94 3.83 1.43
N LYS A 34 -10.49 3.16 0.42
CA LYS A 34 -10.17 3.46 -0.98
C LYS A 34 -10.18 4.97 -1.14
N THR A 35 -9.22 5.50 -1.88
CA THR A 35 -9.15 6.95 -2.02
C THR A 35 -10.42 7.50 -2.64
N ASP A 36 -10.98 8.55 -2.05
CA ASP A 36 -12.11 9.31 -2.59
C ASP A 36 -11.66 10.40 -3.59
N LEU A 37 -10.37 10.42 -3.95
CA LEU A 37 -9.86 11.35 -4.94
C LEU A 37 -10.46 11.08 -6.33
N GLU A 38 -10.73 12.18 -7.04
CA GLU A 38 -11.13 12.20 -8.44
C GLU A 38 -10.22 13.19 -9.19
N ASP A 39 -10.06 13.00 -10.51
CA ASP A 39 -9.19 13.81 -11.37
C ASP A 39 -7.73 13.91 -10.88
N HIS A 40 -7.28 12.95 -10.07
CA HIS A 40 -5.96 12.94 -9.44
C HIS A 40 -4.92 12.17 -10.26
N VAL A 41 -3.66 12.31 -9.84
CA VAL A 41 -2.53 11.52 -10.37
C VAL A 41 -2.24 10.34 -9.47
N ILE A 42 -2.08 9.15 -10.05
CA ILE A 42 -1.46 8.01 -9.36
C ILE A 42 0.03 8.02 -9.69
N LEU A 43 0.88 8.16 -8.68
CA LEU A 43 2.32 8.08 -8.80
C LEU A 43 2.80 6.71 -8.32
N VAL A 44 3.30 5.87 -9.21
CA VAL A 44 3.88 4.57 -8.87
C VAL A 44 5.38 4.71 -8.67
N GLY A 45 5.84 4.48 -7.45
CA GLY A 45 7.24 4.61 -7.05
C GLY A 45 7.59 5.96 -6.40
N TYR A 46 8.31 5.90 -5.28
CA TYR A 46 8.72 7.02 -4.42
C TYR A 46 10.23 7.04 -4.16
N GLY A 47 11.01 6.65 -5.18
CA GLY A 47 12.45 6.85 -5.24
C GLY A 47 12.84 8.33 -5.47
N PRO A 48 14.11 8.64 -5.76
CA PRO A 48 14.57 10.03 -5.95
C PRO A 48 13.76 10.82 -6.99
N ALA A 49 13.46 10.22 -8.14
CA ALA A 49 12.66 10.85 -9.19
C ALA A 49 11.18 11.01 -8.77
N GLY A 50 10.59 9.98 -8.15
CA GLY A 50 9.22 10.02 -7.63
C GLY A 50 9.05 11.10 -6.54
N ARG A 51 10.02 11.26 -5.64
CA ARG A 51 10.03 12.31 -4.61
C ARG A 51 10.07 13.71 -5.20
N ASN A 52 10.90 13.92 -6.23
CA ASN A 52 10.94 15.20 -6.93
C ASN A 52 9.59 15.51 -7.59
N LEU A 53 8.96 14.51 -8.23
CA LEU A 53 7.67 14.69 -8.88
C LEU A 53 6.53 14.94 -7.87
N ALA A 54 6.50 14.20 -6.76
CA ALA A 54 5.55 14.42 -5.68
C ALA A 54 5.69 15.82 -5.06
N LYS A 55 6.92 16.31 -4.91
CA LYS A 55 7.19 17.69 -4.49
C LYS A 55 6.57 18.70 -5.48
N VAL A 56 6.75 18.50 -6.78
CA VAL A 56 6.14 19.36 -7.80
C VAL A 56 4.61 19.31 -7.71
N PHE A 57 4.01 18.13 -7.57
CA PHE A 57 2.56 18.00 -7.41
C PHE A 57 2.05 18.75 -6.17
N LYS A 58 2.73 18.61 -5.04
CA LYS A 58 2.40 19.34 -3.80
C LYS A 58 2.55 20.85 -3.98
N ASP A 59 3.67 21.31 -4.53
CA ASP A 59 3.97 22.74 -4.70
C ASP A 59 3.04 23.42 -5.74
N THR A 60 2.46 22.65 -6.66
CA THR A 60 1.52 23.13 -7.69
C THR A 60 0.04 22.85 -7.39
N GLY A 61 -0.26 22.18 -6.27
CA GLY A 61 -1.63 21.85 -5.86
C GLY A 61 -2.32 20.78 -6.73
N ILE A 62 -1.55 19.93 -7.42
CA ILE A 62 -2.08 18.80 -8.18
C ILE A 62 -2.44 17.68 -7.19
N PRO A 63 -3.70 17.22 -7.12
CA PRO A 63 -4.08 16.09 -6.27
C PRO A 63 -3.40 14.81 -6.73
N PHE A 64 -2.80 14.06 -5.80
CA PHE A 64 -2.12 12.82 -6.13
C PHE A 64 -2.16 11.81 -4.98
N ILE A 65 -1.94 10.54 -5.34
CA ILE A 65 -1.72 9.42 -4.42
C ILE A 65 -0.50 8.63 -4.88
N VAL A 66 0.29 8.12 -3.95
CA VAL A 66 1.51 7.36 -4.27
C VAL A 66 1.28 5.87 -4.02
N VAL A 67 1.71 5.00 -4.93
CA VAL A 67 1.79 3.54 -4.73
C VAL A 67 3.25 3.16 -4.58
N GLU A 68 3.62 2.52 -3.48
CA GLU A 68 5.02 2.21 -3.15
C GLU A 68 5.13 0.86 -2.42
N MET A 69 6.21 0.11 -2.73
CA MET A 69 6.50 -1.21 -2.16
C MET A 69 7.42 -1.14 -0.94
N ASN A 70 8.08 -0.02 -0.70
CA ASN A 70 8.87 0.21 0.50
C ASN A 70 7.99 0.75 1.65
N PRO A 71 7.70 -0.06 2.69
CA PRO A 71 6.80 0.35 3.78
C PRO A 71 7.36 1.52 4.59
N LYS A 72 8.69 1.68 4.65
CA LYS A 72 9.31 2.84 5.32
C LYS A 72 8.96 4.13 4.59
N SER A 73 9.07 4.14 3.26
CA SER A 73 8.71 5.31 2.45
C SER A 73 7.23 5.63 2.50
N VAL A 74 6.36 4.61 2.60
CA VAL A 74 4.91 4.81 2.81
C VAL A 74 4.64 5.51 4.14
N ASN A 75 5.26 5.07 5.23
CA ASN A 75 5.10 5.72 6.53
C ASN A 75 5.62 7.16 6.52
N GLU A 76 6.80 7.40 5.92
CA GLU A 76 7.35 8.76 5.74
C GLU A 76 6.35 9.69 5.03
N MET A 77 5.74 9.22 3.93
CA MET A 77 4.74 10.00 3.20
C MET A 77 3.51 10.31 4.04
N ARG A 78 3.00 9.33 4.79
CA ARG A 78 1.82 9.51 5.65
C ARG A 78 2.08 10.51 6.76
N ASP A 79 3.26 10.47 7.38
CA ASP A 79 3.70 11.44 8.38
C ASP A 79 3.77 12.87 7.79
N GLU A 80 4.06 12.98 6.49
CA GLU A 80 4.07 14.25 5.73
C GLU A 80 2.67 14.69 5.21
N GLY A 81 1.62 13.92 5.50
CA GLY A 81 0.25 14.16 5.04
C GLY A 81 0.03 13.83 3.55
N ILE A 82 0.88 12.99 2.96
CA ILE A 82 0.74 12.52 1.58
C ILE A 82 -0.02 11.19 1.58
N ASN A 83 -1.08 11.10 0.78
CA ASN A 83 -1.82 9.86 0.58
C ASN A 83 -0.93 8.83 -0.12
N ALA A 84 -0.75 7.67 0.50
CA ALA A 84 0.10 6.61 -0.02
C ALA A 84 -0.47 5.21 0.26
N VAL A 85 -0.49 4.38 -0.79
CA VAL A 85 -0.86 2.96 -0.77
C VAL A 85 0.41 2.13 -0.74
N TYR A 86 0.50 1.25 0.25
CA TYR A 86 1.53 0.20 0.27
C TYR A 86 1.12 -0.96 -0.63
N GLY A 87 1.92 -1.27 -1.65
CA GLY A 87 1.66 -2.45 -2.48
C GLY A 87 2.35 -2.45 -3.83
N ASP A 88 2.19 -3.56 -4.53
CA ASP A 88 2.66 -3.78 -5.90
C ASP A 88 1.62 -3.27 -6.90
N ALA A 89 1.98 -2.23 -7.66
CA ALA A 89 1.10 -1.59 -8.65
C ALA A 89 0.71 -2.51 -9.83
N SER A 90 1.40 -3.65 -10.03
CA SER A 90 0.97 -4.66 -11.01
C SER A 90 -0.29 -5.41 -10.59
N ARG A 91 -0.67 -5.33 -9.30
CA ARG A 91 -1.87 -5.97 -8.76
C ARG A 91 -3.07 -5.04 -8.91
N SER A 92 -4.11 -5.52 -9.61
CA SER A 92 -5.32 -4.74 -9.87
C SER A 92 -5.94 -4.14 -8.60
N HIS A 93 -6.06 -4.94 -7.54
CA HIS A 93 -6.64 -4.46 -6.29
C HIS A 93 -5.87 -3.29 -5.67
N ILE A 94 -4.54 -3.22 -5.81
CA ILE A 94 -3.74 -2.08 -5.31
C ILE A 94 -4.09 -0.81 -6.10
N MET A 95 -4.18 -0.92 -7.42
CA MET A 95 -4.56 0.20 -8.28
C MET A 95 -6.03 0.63 -8.08
N GLU A 96 -6.92 -0.32 -7.77
CA GLU A 96 -8.30 -0.02 -7.37
C GLU A 96 -8.36 0.77 -6.06
N HIS A 97 -7.52 0.44 -5.07
CA HIS A 97 -7.41 1.23 -3.82
C HIS A 97 -6.84 2.63 -4.10
N ALA A 98 -5.93 2.75 -5.06
CA ALA A 98 -5.40 4.03 -5.54
C ALA A 98 -6.39 4.83 -6.42
N GLY A 99 -7.60 4.32 -6.65
CA GLY A 99 -8.65 5.02 -7.39
C GLY A 99 -8.41 5.10 -8.89
N VAL A 100 -7.78 4.09 -9.49
CA VAL A 100 -7.38 4.09 -10.93
C VAL A 100 -8.52 4.42 -11.90
N HIS A 101 -9.76 4.06 -11.58
CA HIS A 101 -10.92 4.36 -12.42
C HIS A 101 -11.35 5.84 -12.42
N LYS A 102 -10.90 6.60 -11.42
CA LYS A 102 -11.19 8.04 -11.26
C LYS A 102 -9.96 8.92 -11.49
N ALA A 103 -8.79 8.31 -11.63
CA ALA A 103 -7.54 9.00 -11.86
C ALA A 103 -7.50 9.60 -13.26
N LYS A 104 -6.95 10.81 -13.36
CA LYS A 104 -6.72 11.51 -14.63
C LYS A 104 -5.45 11.04 -15.33
N LEU A 105 -4.46 10.63 -14.54
CA LEU A 105 -3.15 10.20 -15.02
C LEU A 105 -2.54 9.16 -14.08
N CYS A 106 -1.83 8.19 -14.64
CA CYS A 106 -0.93 7.31 -13.90
C CYS A 106 0.49 7.54 -14.38
N VAL A 107 1.41 7.87 -13.47
CA VAL A 107 2.83 8.08 -13.75
C VAL A 107 3.62 6.98 -13.08
N VAL A 108 4.37 6.22 -13.88
CA VAL A 108 5.20 5.11 -13.40
C VAL A 108 6.65 5.58 -13.35
N VAL A 109 7.21 5.66 -12.13
CA VAL A 109 8.56 6.15 -11.84
C VAL A 109 9.32 5.10 -11.01
N ILE A 110 9.25 3.87 -11.49
CA ILE A 110 10.06 2.75 -10.99
C ILE A 110 11.23 2.56 -11.95
N ASN A 111 12.41 2.36 -11.39
CA ASN A 111 13.57 1.93 -12.16
C ASN A 111 13.58 0.40 -12.12
N ASP A 112 13.17 -0.24 -13.21
CA ASP A 112 13.45 -1.65 -13.50
C ASP A 112 13.65 -1.78 -15.03
N PRO A 113 14.67 -2.50 -15.52
CA PRO A 113 15.00 -2.59 -16.95
C PRO A 113 13.93 -3.26 -17.82
#